data_AF-I4VVH7-F1
#
_entry.id   AF-I4VVH7-F1
#
_cell.length_a   1.000
_cell.length_b   1.000
_cell.length_c   1.000
_cell.angle_alpha   90.00
_cell.angle_beta   90.00
_cell.angle_gamma   90.00
#
_symmetry.space_group_name_H-M   'P 1'
#
loop_
_entity.id
_entity.type
_entity.pdbx_description
1 polymer ?
#
loop_
_entity_poly.entity_id
_entity_poly.type
_entity_poly.pdbx_seq_one_letter_code
_entity_poly.pdbx_strand_id
1 'polypeptide(L)'
;MELTMVKTMTQRLGIFLALAAVMAVTRIHLSLLHHSVDDASWAIFFLAGFWLRGEGRWAGLRWAFPLLMAEAVLVDYLVISGQGLDFWSHYCVSAAYWFLVPSYLSLWLGGSWLAKHQAGLRLHTLGMAVVALLVSWTACYLLSNGSFYWLSDSVPLPRNFAAWFANLGDWYLPFLQTTALYVGVGAVLHVLAIQIARTMHADQAKLPR
;
A
#
# COMPACT_ATOMS: atom_id res chain seq x y z
N MET A 1 -21.77 -18.72 -10.18
CA MET A 1 -21.63 -17.27 -10.46
C MET A 1 -21.68 -16.58 -9.10
N GLU A 2 -20.54 -16.47 -8.40
CA GLU A 2 -20.49 -15.72 -7.13
C GLU A 2 -20.92 -14.28 -7.45
N LEU A 3 -22.01 -13.81 -6.85
CA LEU A 3 -22.32 -12.39 -6.88
C LEU A 3 -21.11 -11.68 -6.27
N THR A 4 -20.37 -10.94 -7.09
CA THR A 4 -19.44 -9.94 -6.59
C THR A 4 -20.28 -8.94 -5.82
N MET A 5 -20.35 -9.10 -4.49
CA MET A 5 -21.01 -8.15 -3.61
C MET A 5 -20.35 -6.78 -3.85
N VAL A 6 -21.08 -5.90 -4.51
CA VAL A 6 -20.68 -4.51 -4.70
C VAL A 6 -20.59 -3.89 -3.31
N LYS A 7 -19.41 -3.38 -2.96
CA LYS A 7 -19.23 -2.65 -1.70
C LYS A 7 -19.99 -1.33 -1.78
N THR A 8 -20.82 -1.05 -0.77
CA THR A 8 -21.50 0.24 -0.64
C THR A 8 -20.48 1.36 -0.44
N MET A 9 -20.87 2.61 -0.72
CA MET A 9 -19.98 3.76 -0.47
C MET A 9 -19.56 3.85 0.99
N THR A 10 -20.46 3.57 1.94
CA THR A 10 -20.17 3.54 3.37
C THR A 10 -19.10 2.51 3.73
N GLN A 11 -19.17 1.31 3.17
CA GLN A 11 -18.14 0.29 3.37
C GLN A 11 -16.79 0.73 2.80
N ARG A 12 -16.79 1.36 1.61
CA ARG A 12 -15.55 1.88 0.99
C ARG A 12 -14.94 3.01 1.81
N LEU A 13 -15.75 3.91 2.36
CA LEU A 13 -15.30 4.95 3.27
C LEU A 13 -14.73 4.36 4.56
N GLY A 14 -15.39 3.36 5.16
CA GLY A 14 -14.87 2.68 6.34
C GLY A 14 -13.52 2.00 6.10
N ILE A 15 -13.35 1.31 4.97
CA ILE A 15 -12.07 0.70 4.58
C ILE A 15 -11.01 1.78 4.34
N PHE A 16 -11.36 2.86 3.65
CA PHE A 16 -10.46 3.99 3.42
C PHE A 16 -9.97 4.59 4.74
N LEU A 17 -10.88 4.90 5.68
CA LEU A 17 -10.54 5.48 6.97
C LEU A 17 -9.66 4.54 7.81
N ALA A 18 -9.94 3.25 7.79
CA ALA A 18 -9.10 2.26 8.47
C ALA A 18 -7.69 2.20 7.87
N LEU A 19 -7.57 2.19 6.54
CA LEU A 19 -6.29 2.22 5.84
C LEU A 19 -5.52 3.52 6.11
N ALA A 20 -6.18 4.66 6.02
CA ALA A 20 -5.60 5.97 6.33
C ALA A 20 -5.07 6.02 7.77
N ALA A 21 -5.88 5.61 8.75
CA ALA A 21 -5.45 5.55 10.15
C ALA A 21 -4.21 4.67 10.37
N VAL A 22 -4.14 3.48 9.75
CA VAL A 22 -2.95 2.62 9.83
C VAL A 22 -1.74 3.30 9.16
N MET A 23 -1.95 3.97 8.02
CA MET A 23 -0.86 4.69 7.34
C MET A 23 -0.33 5.81 8.22
N ALA A 24 -1.19 6.66 8.77
CA ALA A 24 -0.80 7.74 9.67
C ALA A 24 0.00 7.22 10.86
N VAL A 25 -0.49 6.19 11.57
CA VAL A 25 0.19 5.64 12.75
C VAL A 25 1.57 5.07 12.42
N THR A 26 1.69 4.34 11.31
CA THR A 26 2.94 3.66 10.94
C THR A 26 3.95 4.60 10.28
N ARG A 27 3.48 5.59 9.51
CA ARG A 27 4.31 6.56 8.79
C ARG A 27 4.82 7.71 9.66
N ILE A 28 4.13 8.02 10.77
CA ILE A 28 4.67 8.92 11.82
C ILE A 28 5.88 8.28 12.55
N HIS A 29 6.20 7.01 12.29
CA HIS A 29 7.24 6.25 12.97
C HIS A 29 7.06 6.27 14.50
N LEU A 30 5.81 6.16 14.95
CA LEU A 30 5.46 6.29 16.35
C LEU A 30 6.19 5.20 17.17
N SER A 31 7.12 5.60 18.04
CA SER A 31 7.86 4.72 18.94
C SER A 31 6.99 4.33 20.14
N LEU A 32 5.88 3.63 19.90
CA LEU A 32 4.91 3.29 20.95
C LEU A 32 5.46 2.30 22.00
N LEU A 33 6.49 1.52 21.67
CA LEU A 33 6.93 0.37 22.50
C LEU A 33 8.46 0.18 22.54
N HIS A 34 9.27 1.24 22.37
CA HIS A 34 10.73 1.15 22.14
C HIS A 34 11.14 0.39 20.86
N HIS A 35 10.17 0.00 20.03
CA HIS A 35 10.35 -0.53 18.69
C HIS A 35 9.69 0.42 17.69
N SER A 36 10.42 0.80 16.64
CA SER A 36 9.84 1.52 15.50
C SER A 36 8.92 0.58 14.75
N VAL A 37 7.65 0.93 14.64
CA VAL A 37 6.74 0.23 13.74
C VAL A 37 7.12 0.61 12.31
N ASP A 38 7.39 -0.38 11.47
CA ASP A 38 7.73 -0.12 10.08
C ASP A 38 6.54 0.46 9.31
N ASP A 39 6.83 1.36 8.38
CA ASP A 39 5.86 2.06 7.53
C ASP A 39 5.04 1.06 6.68
N ALA A 40 3.71 1.09 6.83
CA ALA A 40 2.79 0.22 6.10
C ALA A 40 2.38 0.78 4.72
N SER A 41 2.82 1.99 4.35
CA SER A 41 2.32 2.73 3.18
C SER A 41 2.26 1.90 1.90
N TRP A 42 3.31 1.14 1.57
CA TRP A 42 3.34 0.34 0.34
C TRP A 42 2.28 -0.76 0.32
N ALA A 43 2.10 -1.44 1.46
CA ALA A 43 1.05 -2.43 1.61
C ALA A 43 -0.33 -1.78 1.52
N ILE A 44 -0.50 -0.60 2.11
CA ILE A 44 -1.75 0.15 2.10
C ILE A 44 -2.15 0.54 0.68
N PHE A 45 -1.24 1.03 -0.17
CA PHE A 45 -1.57 1.34 -1.56
C PHE A 45 -1.97 0.08 -2.36
N PHE A 46 -1.34 -1.07 -2.12
CA PHE A 46 -1.75 -2.33 -2.72
C PHE A 46 -3.14 -2.78 -2.24
N LEU A 47 -3.38 -2.78 -0.92
CA LEU A 47 -4.67 -3.15 -0.33
C LEU A 47 -5.80 -2.18 -0.70
N ALA A 48 -5.52 -0.89 -0.78
CA ALA A 48 -6.43 0.14 -1.26
C ALA A 48 -6.80 -0.11 -2.72
N GLY A 49 -5.82 -0.43 -3.58
CA GLY A 49 -6.08 -0.87 -4.95
C GLY A 49 -7.00 -2.08 -5.01
N PHE A 50 -6.82 -3.05 -4.10
CA PHE A 50 -7.65 -4.26 -4.04
C PHE A 50 -9.08 -3.97 -3.54
N TRP A 51 -9.26 -3.25 -2.44
CA TRP A 51 -10.58 -3.03 -1.83
C TRP A 51 -11.34 -1.82 -2.35
N LEU A 52 -10.66 -0.76 -2.78
CA LEU A 52 -11.27 0.54 -3.10
C LEU A 52 -11.41 0.79 -4.60
N ARG A 53 -10.94 -0.09 -5.50
CA ARG A 53 -11.09 0.02 -6.97
C ARG A 53 -12.47 0.54 -7.41
N GLY A 54 -13.54 -0.01 -6.84
CA GLY A 54 -14.94 0.31 -7.15
C GLY A 54 -15.47 -0.35 -8.43
N GLU A 55 -16.77 -0.17 -8.71
CA GLU A 55 -17.46 -0.77 -9.88
C GLU A 55 -16.94 -0.20 -11.22
N GLY A 56 -16.56 1.08 -11.25
CA GLY A 56 -15.84 1.68 -12.37
C GLY A 56 -14.35 1.39 -12.31
N ARG A 57 -13.72 1.10 -13.45
CA ARG A 57 -12.26 0.81 -13.61
C ARG A 57 -11.32 1.79 -12.89
N TRP A 58 -11.80 2.99 -12.56
CA TRP A 58 -11.02 4.11 -12.01
C TRP A 58 -11.68 4.77 -10.79
N ALA A 59 -12.79 4.24 -10.26
CA ALA A 59 -13.57 4.95 -9.26
C ALA A 59 -12.76 5.22 -7.98
N GLY A 60 -12.04 4.23 -7.45
CA GLY A 60 -11.14 4.42 -6.31
C GLY A 60 -9.95 5.32 -6.62
N LEU A 61 -9.39 5.21 -7.84
CA LEU A 61 -8.23 6.00 -8.22
C LEU A 61 -8.54 7.51 -8.28
N ARG A 62 -9.80 7.91 -8.52
CA ARG A 62 -10.20 9.31 -8.61
C ARG A 62 -10.31 10.04 -7.27
N TRP A 63 -10.38 9.32 -6.15
CA TRP A 63 -10.52 9.94 -4.82
C TRP A 63 -9.59 9.31 -3.77
N ALA A 64 -9.64 7.99 -3.59
CA ALA A 64 -8.90 7.32 -2.51
C ALA A 64 -7.40 7.41 -2.72
N PHE A 65 -6.93 7.16 -3.94
CA PHE A 65 -5.51 7.28 -4.26
C PHE A 65 -4.95 8.69 -4.01
N PRO A 66 -5.52 9.78 -4.56
CA PRO A 66 -4.99 11.13 -4.30
C PRO A 66 -5.14 11.54 -2.84
N LEU A 67 -6.18 11.08 -2.12
CA LEU A 67 -6.32 11.37 -0.69
C LEU A 67 -5.27 10.64 0.17
N LEU A 68 -4.99 9.37 -0.09
CA LEU A 68 -3.90 8.64 0.59
C LEU A 68 -2.53 9.25 0.24
N MET A 69 -2.35 9.72 -1.00
CA MET A 69 -1.13 10.41 -1.39
C MET A 69 -0.97 11.74 -0.65
N ALA A 70 -2.05 12.53 -0.56
CA ALA A 70 -2.07 13.77 0.20
C ALA A 70 -1.79 13.53 1.69
N GLU A 71 -2.35 12.46 2.26
CA GLU A 71 -2.06 12.02 3.63
C GLU A 71 -0.58 11.65 3.80
N ALA A 72 0.02 10.90 2.88
CA ALA A 72 1.43 10.55 2.96
C ALA A 72 2.34 11.80 2.97
N VAL A 73 2.05 12.76 2.09
CA VAL A 73 2.78 14.05 2.05
C VAL A 73 2.54 14.87 3.32
N LEU A 74 1.30 14.90 3.82
CA LEU A 74 0.96 15.62 5.05
C LEU A 74 1.70 15.03 6.26
N VAL A 75 1.74 13.71 6.38
CA VAL A 75 2.47 13.03 7.46
C VAL A 75 3.96 13.33 7.35
N ASP A 76 4.56 13.22 6.16
CA ASP A 76 5.98 13.53 5.96
C ASP A 76 6.30 14.98 6.36
N TYR A 77 5.43 15.92 5.96
CA TYR A 77 5.55 17.34 6.35
C TYR A 77 5.50 17.52 7.86
N LEU A 78 4.51 16.93 8.54
CA LEU A 78 4.35 17.04 9.99
C LEU A 78 5.52 16.42 10.76
N VAL A 79 6.02 15.26 10.32
CA VAL A 79 7.16 14.58 10.95
C VAL A 79 8.43 15.42 10.79
N ILE A 80 8.74 15.87 9.58
CA ILE A 80 9.96 16.64 9.29
C ILE A 80 9.93 18.00 9.99
N SER A 81 8.83 18.74 9.86
CA SER A 81 8.68 20.04 10.53
C SER A 81 8.64 19.90 12.06
N GLY A 82 8.09 18.81 12.59
CA GLY A 82 8.11 18.49 14.01
C GLY A 82 9.51 18.25 14.59
N GLN A 83 10.48 17.90 13.74
CA GLN A 83 11.90 17.78 14.11
C GLN A 83 12.64 19.14 14.05
N GLY A 84 11.96 20.23 13.70
CA GLY A 84 12.56 21.56 13.52
C GLY A 84 13.33 21.72 12.20
N LEU A 85 13.16 20.79 11.26
CA LEU A 85 13.79 20.81 9.94
C LEU A 85 12.82 21.40 8.90
N ASP A 86 13.36 22.10 7.90
CA ASP A 86 12.55 22.57 6.78
C ASP A 86 12.26 21.40 5.81
N PHE A 87 10.98 21.22 5.46
CA PHE A 87 10.50 20.13 4.61
C PHE A 87 11.20 20.09 3.26
N TRP A 88 11.39 21.24 2.62
CA TRP A 88 11.94 21.33 1.26
C TRP A 88 13.46 21.14 1.22
N SER A 89 14.15 21.32 2.35
CA SER A 89 15.58 21.08 2.49
C SER A 89 15.94 19.69 3.07
N HIS A 90 14.94 18.91 3.49
CA HIS A 90 15.18 17.60 4.09
C HIS A 90 15.71 16.60 3.06
N TYR A 91 16.65 15.73 3.44
CA TYR A 91 17.31 14.80 2.52
C TYR A 91 16.32 13.82 1.83
N CYS A 92 15.20 13.51 2.48
CA CYS A 92 14.11 12.69 1.90
C CYS A 92 13.30 13.43 0.82
N VAL A 93 13.37 14.76 0.76
CA VAL A 93 12.56 15.60 -0.12
C VAL A 93 13.49 16.21 -1.18
N SER A 94 13.64 15.49 -2.29
CA SER A 94 14.39 15.93 -3.46
C SER A 94 13.53 15.86 -4.72
N ALA A 95 14.11 16.13 -5.90
CA ALA A 95 13.41 15.92 -7.18
C ALA A 95 12.83 14.49 -7.31
N ALA A 96 13.44 13.51 -6.65
CA ALA A 96 12.97 12.13 -6.60
C ALA A 96 11.64 11.95 -5.85
N TYR A 97 11.27 12.86 -4.94
CA TYR A 97 10.06 12.73 -4.12
C TYR A 97 8.78 12.67 -4.99
N TRP A 98 8.77 13.32 -6.15
CA TRP A 98 7.68 13.24 -7.13
C TRP A 98 7.45 11.82 -7.68
N PHE A 99 8.48 10.96 -7.67
CA PHE A 99 8.38 9.58 -8.13
C PHE A 99 7.64 8.68 -7.12
N LEU A 100 7.31 9.16 -5.91
CA LEU A 100 6.40 8.44 -5.02
C LEU A 100 5.03 8.21 -5.67
N VAL A 101 4.55 9.16 -6.49
CA VAL A 101 3.27 9.02 -7.20
C VAL A 101 3.25 7.81 -8.14
N PRO A 102 4.14 7.66 -9.15
CA PRO A 102 4.16 6.48 -10.00
C PRO A 102 4.54 5.20 -9.24
N SER A 103 5.35 5.29 -8.18
CA SER A 103 5.71 4.14 -7.34
C SER A 103 4.48 3.57 -6.62
N TYR A 104 3.70 4.42 -5.94
CA TYR A 104 2.52 3.97 -5.20
C TYR A 104 1.38 3.62 -6.15
N LEU A 105 1.34 4.25 -7.33
CA LEU A 105 0.42 3.88 -8.39
C LEU A 105 0.66 2.45 -8.88
N SER A 106 1.91 1.98 -8.97
CA SER A 106 2.18 0.59 -9.40
C SER A 106 1.56 -0.41 -8.42
N LEU A 107 1.69 -0.18 -7.11
CA LEU A 107 1.09 -0.98 -6.04
C LEU A 107 -0.45 -0.97 -6.13
N TRP A 108 -1.03 0.22 -6.29
CA TRP A 108 -2.47 0.37 -6.49
C TRP A 108 -2.97 -0.43 -7.69
N LEU A 109 -2.25 -0.38 -8.82
CA LEU A 109 -2.58 -1.12 -10.02
C LEU A 109 -2.44 -2.63 -9.82
N GLY A 110 -1.44 -3.08 -9.06
CA GLY A 110 -1.27 -4.48 -8.67
C GLY A 110 -2.46 -5.01 -7.87
N GLY A 111 -2.86 -4.31 -6.81
CA GLY A 111 -4.03 -4.68 -6.01
C GLY A 111 -5.33 -4.61 -6.82
N SER A 112 -5.46 -3.59 -7.67
CA SER A 112 -6.61 -3.43 -8.58
C SER A 112 -6.69 -4.55 -9.61
N TRP A 113 -5.55 -5.06 -10.08
CA TRP A 113 -5.47 -6.19 -11.00
C TRP A 113 -5.87 -7.48 -10.29
N LEU A 114 -5.39 -7.71 -9.07
CA LEU A 114 -5.77 -8.87 -8.26
C LEU A 114 -7.27 -8.88 -7.97
N ALA A 115 -7.85 -7.74 -7.57
CA ALA A 115 -9.27 -7.63 -7.28
C ALA A 115 -10.17 -7.96 -8.48
N LYS A 116 -9.69 -7.68 -9.70
CA LYS A 116 -10.41 -7.97 -10.94
C LYS A 116 -10.34 -9.45 -11.33
N HIS A 117 -9.23 -10.12 -11.08
CA HIS A 117 -8.98 -11.47 -11.60
C HIS A 117 -9.03 -12.58 -10.53
N GLN A 118 -9.20 -12.23 -9.25
CA GLN A 118 -9.36 -13.20 -8.18
C GLN A 118 -10.54 -14.15 -8.43
N ALA A 119 -10.37 -15.41 -8.03
CA ALA A 119 -11.36 -16.47 -8.20
C ALA A 119 -11.81 -17.05 -6.85
N GLY A 120 -12.08 -16.16 -5.88
CA GLY A 120 -12.47 -16.51 -4.52
C GLY A 120 -11.31 -17.06 -3.67
N LEU A 121 -11.63 -17.64 -2.50
CA LEU A 121 -10.66 -18.19 -1.55
C LEU A 121 -10.07 -19.54 -2.02
N ARG A 122 -9.19 -19.48 -3.03
CA ARG A 122 -8.52 -20.63 -3.65
C ARG A 122 -7.01 -20.43 -3.66
N LEU A 123 -6.25 -21.54 -3.69
CA LEU A 123 -4.80 -21.50 -3.81
C LEU A 123 -4.32 -20.75 -5.06
N HIS A 124 -5.06 -20.86 -6.17
CA HIS A 124 -4.81 -20.09 -7.39
C HIS A 124 -4.85 -18.58 -7.13
N THR A 125 -5.84 -18.09 -6.38
CA THR A 125 -5.95 -16.67 -6.02
C THR A 125 -4.80 -16.22 -5.13
N LEU A 126 -4.33 -17.09 -4.22
CA LEU A 126 -3.13 -16.82 -3.43
C LEU A 126 -1.89 -16.68 -4.32
N GLY A 127 -1.70 -17.60 -5.28
CA GLY A 127 -0.62 -17.50 -6.26
C GLY A 127 -0.67 -16.20 -7.07
N MET A 128 -1.86 -15.81 -7.52
CA MET A 128 -2.06 -14.52 -8.20
C MET A 128 -1.76 -13.32 -7.30
N ALA A 129 -2.11 -13.39 -6.01
CA ALA A 129 -1.82 -12.33 -5.06
C ALA A 129 -0.32 -12.14 -4.85
N VAL A 130 0.42 -13.25 -4.72
CA VAL A 130 1.89 -13.23 -4.63
C VAL A 130 2.50 -12.61 -5.88
N VAL A 131 2.09 -13.05 -7.08
CA VAL A 131 2.62 -12.52 -8.33
C VAL A 131 2.29 -11.03 -8.49
N ALA A 132 1.03 -10.64 -8.24
CA ALA A 132 0.61 -9.25 -8.34
C ALA A 132 1.39 -8.35 -7.38
N LEU A 133 1.58 -8.81 -6.14
CA LEU A 133 2.37 -8.10 -5.14
C LEU A 133 3.82 -7.96 -5.60
N LEU A 134 4.50 -9.06 -5.94
CA LEU A 134 5.92 -9.03 -6.32
C LEU A 134 6.18 -8.14 -7.54
N VAL A 135 5.34 -8.20 -8.57
CA VAL A 135 5.49 -7.38 -9.77
C VAL A 135 5.29 -5.90 -9.46
N SER A 136 4.19 -5.56 -8.78
CA SER A 136 3.87 -4.16 -8.47
C SER A 136 4.83 -3.55 -7.44
N TRP A 137 5.25 -4.34 -6.45
CA TRP A 137 6.26 -3.98 -5.46
C TRP A 137 7.62 -3.77 -6.12
N THR A 138 8.05 -4.64 -7.04
CA THR A 138 9.33 -4.47 -7.75
C THR A 138 9.32 -3.18 -8.56
N ALA A 139 8.22 -2.86 -9.24
CA ALA A 139 8.07 -1.59 -9.96
C ALA A 139 8.14 -0.40 -8.99
N CYS A 140 7.45 -0.45 -7.85
CA CYS A 140 7.50 0.59 -6.81
C CYS A 140 8.92 0.78 -6.28
N TYR A 141 9.59 -0.32 -5.97
CA TYR A 141 10.94 -0.34 -5.42
C TYR A 141 11.95 0.26 -6.40
N LEU A 142 11.93 -0.16 -7.66
CA LEU A 142 12.83 0.38 -8.68
C LEU A 142 12.56 1.85 -8.98
N LEU A 143 11.30 2.27 -9.04
CA LEU A 143 10.93 3.67 -9.29
C LEU A 143 11.36 4.59 -8.15
N SER A 144 11.10 4.20 -6.91
CA SER A 144 11.43 5.01 -5.73
C SER A 144 12.92 5.00 -5.40
N ASN A 145 13.55 3.83 -5.33
CA ASN A 145 14.98 3.71 -5.05
C ASN A 145 15.81 4.28 -6.21
N GLY A 146 15.45 3.96 -7.46
CA GLY A 146 16.16 4.44 -8.64
C GLY A 146 16.06 5.95 -8.79
N SER A 147 14.86 6.53 -8.66
CA SER A 147 14.73 8.00 -8.73
C SER A 147 15.53 8.67 -7.62
N PHE A 148 15.51 8.15 -6.39
CA PHE A 148 16.28 8.72 -5.29
C PHE A 148 17.78 8.66 -5.57
N TYR A 149 18.29 7.50 -5.99
CA TYR A 149 19.71 7.33 -6.30
C TYR A 149 20.16 8.25 -7.44
N TRP A 150 19.37 8.41 -8.51
CA TRP A 150 19.78 9.15 -9.70
C TRP A 150 19.38 10.64 -9.72
N LEU A 151 18.47 11.09 -8.87
CA LEU A 151 17.97 12.48 -8.90
C LEU A 151 18.15 13.23 -7.58
N SER A 152 18.41 12.54 -6.46
CA SER A 152 18.60 13.20 -5.17
C SER A 152 20.00 13.79 -5.03
N ASP A 153 20.08 15.02 -4.53
CA ASP A 153 21.34 15.65 -4.13
C ASP A 153 21.95 15.00 -2.88
N SER A 154 21.19 14.14 -2.20
CA SER A 154 21.67 13.37 -1.04
C SER A 154 22.60 12.22 -1.42
N VAL A 155 22.68 11.85 -2.71
CA VAL A 155 23.57 10.79 -3.19
C VAL A 155 24.79 11.41 -3.88
N PRO A 156 26.01 11.25 -3.32
CA PRO A 156 27.21 11.88 -3.84
C PRO A 156 27.54 11.50 -5.29
N LEU A 157 28.16 12.44 -6.00
CA LEU A 157 28.74 12.19 -7.33
C LEU A 157 30.17 11.65 -7.22
N PRO A 158 30.63 10.78 -8.14
CA PRO A 158 29.92 10.28 -9.32
C PRO A 158 29.02 9.07 -9.02
N ARG A 159 27.82 9.08 -9.61
CA ARG A 159 26.85 8.00 -9.51
C ARG A 159 27.08 6.96 -10.61
N ASN A 160 27.02 5.68 -10.26
CA ASN A 160 27.21 4.57 -11.19
C ASN A 160 26.26 3.41 -10.93
N PHE A 161 26.09 2.53 -11.91
CA PHE A 161 25.15 1.40 -11.84
C PHE A 161 25.54 0.34 -10.81
N ALA A 162 26.84 0.11 -10.57
CA ALA A 162 27.28 -0.91 -9.62
C ALA A 162 26.92 -0.53 -8.17
N ALA A 163 27.17 0.72 -7.79
CA ALA A 163 26.79 1.24 -6.47
C ALA A 163 25.27 1.34 -6.30
N TRP A 164 24.52 1.66 -7.36
CA TRP A 164 23.05 1.61 -7.32
C TRP A 164 22.55 0.18 -7.10
N PHE A 165 23.11 -0.80 -7.82
CA PHE A 165 22.70 -2.20 -7.71
C PHE A 165 23.02 -2.79 -6.34
N ALA A 166 24.17 -2.43 -5.75
CA ALA A 166 24.48 -2.78 -4.36
C ALA A 166 23.44 -2.20 -3.40
N ASN A 167 23.11 -0.90 -3.55
CA ASN A 167 22.08 -0.25 -2.74
C ASN A 167 20.69 -0.90 -2.90
N LEU A 168 20.30 -1.30 -4.10
CA LEU A 168 19.09 -2.10 -4.32
C LEU A 168 19.13 -3.40 -3.53
N GLY A 169 20.28 -4.09 -3.50
CA GLY A 169 20.44 -5.34 -2.75
C GLY A 169 20.28 -5.16 -1.24
N ASP A 170 20.89 -4.11 -0.68
CA ASP A 170 20.90 -3.82 0.76
C ASP A 170 19.48 -3.62 1.33
N TRP A 171 18.59 -2.99 0.55
CA TRP A 171 17.25 -2.61 1.01
C TRP A 171 16.13 -3.49 0.45
N TYR A 172 16.42 -4.41 -0.47
CA TYR A 172 15.40 -5.24 -1.12
C TYR A 172 14.56 -6.04 -0.11
N LEU A 173 15.23 -6.85 0.71
CA LEU A 173 14.56 -7.81 1.59
C LEU A 173 13.80 -7.13 2.74
N PRO A 174 14.35 -6.13 3.45
CA PRO A 174 13.60 -5.41 4.48
C PRO A 174 12.29 -4.80 3.96
N PHE A 175 12.35 -4.07 2.84
CA PHE A 175 11.15 -3.43 2.25
C PHE A 175 10.12 -4.46 1.77
N LEU A 176 10.58 -5.59 1.20
CA LEU A 176 9.69 -6.65 0.77
C LEU A 176 9.02 -7.34 1.96
N GLN A 177 9.77 -7.65 3.01
CA GLN A 177 9.26 -8.31 4.22
C GLN A 177 8.18 -7.48 4.91
N THR A 178 8.45 -6.20 5.16
CA THR A 178 7.47 -5.28 5.76
C THR A 178 6.21 -5.20 4.91
N THR A 179 6.36 -5.00 3.58
CA THR A 179 5.20 -4.91 2.68
C THR A 179 4.40 -6.21 2.69
N ALA A 180 5.06 -7.36 2.56
CA ALA A 180 4.42 -8.67 2.53
C ALA A 180 3.72 -8.99 3.86
N LEU A 181 4.28 -8.59 5.00
CA LEU A 181 3.69 -8.76 6.32
C LEU A 181 2.34 -8.04 6.41
N TYR A 182 2.30 -6.74 6.11
CA TYR A 182 1.07 -5.96 6.18
C TYR A 182 0.03 -6.40 5.13
N VAL A 183 0.45 -6.77 3.91
CA VAL A 183 -0.46 -7.36 2.91
C VAL A 183 -1.00 -8.71 3.40
N GLY A 184 -0.17 -9.53 4.05
CA GLY A 184 -0.56 -10.79 4.67
C GLY A 184 -1.61 -10.61 5.76
N VAL A 185 -1.42 -9.64 6.66
CA VAL A 185 -2.42 -9.25 7.67
C VAL A 185 -3.72 -8.82 6.99
N GLY A 186 -3.65 -7.98 5.95
CA GLY A 186 -4.81 -7.58 5.17
C GLY A 186 -5.53 -8.76 4.52
N ALA A 187 -4.80 -9.75 4.01
CA ALA A 187 -5.36 -10.97 3.44
C ALA A 187 -6.07 -11.85 4.49
N VAL A 188 -5.47 -12.01 5.68
CA VAL A 188 -6.11 -12.73 6.80
C VAL A 188 -7.41 -12.05 7.20
N LEU A 189 -7.40 -10.72 7.39
CA LEU A 189 -8.60 -9.95 7.71
C LEU A 189 -9.67 -10.08 6.61
N HIS A 190 -9.26 -10.10 5.35
CA HIS A 190 -10.17 -10.31 4.22
C HIS A 190 -10.85 -11.68 4.27
N VAL A 191 -10.07 -12.73 4.52
CA VAL A 191 -10.59 -14.10 4.68
C VAL A 191 -11.57 -14.17 5.83
N LEU A 192 -11.20 -13.64 7.00
CA LEU A 192 -12.06 -13.63 8.19
C LEU A 192 -13.38 -12.90 7.91
N ALA A 193 -13.34 -11.73 7.28
CA ALA A 193 -14.54 -10.97 6.92
C ALA A 193 -15.46 -11.77 5.97
N ILE A 194 -14.90 -12.48 4.98
CA ILE A 194 -15.67 -13.35 4.08
C ILE A 194 -16.31 -14.51 4.85
N GLN A 195 -15.59 -15.15 5.77
CA GLN A 195 -16.12 -16.28 6.53
C GLN A 195 -17.25 -15.84 7.47
N ILE A 196 -17.09 -14.70 8.17
CA ILE A 196 -18.13 -14.14 9.04
C ILE A 196 -19.39 -13.78 8.22
N ALA A 197 -19.23 -13.17 7.05
CA ALA A 197 -20.37 -12.85 6.20
C ALA A 197 -21.12 -14.12 5.73
N ARG A 198 -20.39 -15.20 5.43
CA ARG A 198 -20.97 -16.49 5.05
C ARG A 198 -21.74 -17.14 6.19
N THR A 199 -21.23 -17.11 7.42
CA THR A 199 -21.93 -17.67 8.59
C THR A 199 -23.21 -16.89 8.90
N MET A 200 -23.15 -15.55 8.86
CA MET A 200 -24.34 -14.71 9.08
C MET A 200 -25.44 -14.97 8.05
N HIS A 201 -25.09 -15.13 6.77
CA HIS A 201 -26.07 -15.46 5.73
C HIS A 201 -26.66 -16.87 5.90
N ALA A 202 -25.85 -17.84 6.35
CA ALA A 202 -26.32 -19.19 6.63
C ALA A 202 -27.32 -19.24 7.79
N ASP A 203 -27.15 -18.39 8.81
CA ASP A 203 -28.07 -18.31 9.95
C ASP A 203 -29.37 -17.58 9.59
N GLN A 204 -29.31 -16.51 8.79
CA GLN A 204 -30.50 -15.80 8.28
C GLN A 204 -31.40 -16.72 7.44
N ALA A 205 -30.82 -17.66 6.69
CA ALA A 205 -31.58 -18.63 5.89
C ALA A 205 -32.33 -19.68 6.73
N LYS A 206 -32.03 -19.81 8.03
CA LYS A 206 -32.65 -20.80 8.93
C LYS A 206 -33.80 -20.24 9.78
N LEU A 207 -34.05 -18.93 9.76
CA LEU A 207 -35.16 -18.32 10.51
C LEU A 207 -36.50 -18.59 9.80
N PRO A 208 -37.53 -19.09 10.51
CA PRO A 208 -38.88 -19.21 9.95
C PRO A 208 -39.43 -17.81 9.58
N ARG A 209 -40.03 -17.69 8.39
CA ARG A 209 -40.65 -16.46 7.89
C ARG A 209 -41.98 -16.16 8.57
#